data_AF-A0A2D8MLD3-F1
#
_entry.id   AF-A0A2D8MLD3-F1
#
_cell.length_a   1.000
_cell.length_b   1.000
_cell.length_c   1.000
_cell.angle_alpha   90.00
_cell.angle_beta   90.00
_cell.angle_gamma   90.00
#
_symmetry.space_group_name_H-M   'P 1'
#
loop_
_entity.id
_entity.type
_entity.pdbx_description
1 polymer ?
#
loop_
_entity_poly.entity_id
_entity_poly.type
_entity_poly.pdbx_seq_one_letter_code
_entity_poly.pdbx_strand_id
1 'polypeptide(L)' 'MTGKRVTPRRCLALQKEHAPLADSEFQMRKAAHRQGSEALCDAIEDLIARTAARIDVPAQWQHRRLAFARAYLGMEVR' A
#
# COMPACT_ATOMS: atom_id res chain seq x y z
N MET A 1 31.13 2.18 46.95
CA MET A 1 30.96 3.18 45.86
C MET A 1 29.93 2.65 44.88
N THR A 2 28.66 2.96 45.10
CA THR A 2 27.51 2.40 44.36
C THR A 2 27.18 3.28 43.16
N GLY A 3 27.38 2.72 41.95
CA GLY A 3 27.05 3.36 40.69
C GLY A 3 25.56 3.68 40.58
N LYS A 4 25.24 4.94 40.26
CA LYS A 4 23.89 5.34 39.88
C LYS A 4 23.63 4.91 38.45
N ARG A 5 22.91 3.80 38.25
CA ARG A 5 22.36 3.40 36.95
C ARG A 5 21.30 4.43 36.55
N VAL A 6 21.57 5.18 35.49
CA VAL A 6 20.59 6.06 34.86
C VAL A 6 19.54 5.18 34.18
N THR A 7 18.31 5.18 34.71
CA THR A 7 17.21 4.39 34.18
C THR A 7 16.77 4.95 32.81
N PRO A 8 16.84 4.18 31.71
CA PRO A 8 16.62 4.70 30.35
C PRO A 8 15.16 5.03 30.02
N ARG A 9 14.22 4.78 30.94
CA ARG A 9 12.77 4.94 30.70
C ARG A 9 12.31 6.40 30.56
N ARG A 10 13.02 7.38 31.13
CA ARG A 10 12.59 8.79 31.10
C ARG A 10 12.89 9.50 29.77
N CYS A 11 13.93 9.08 29.05
CA CYS A 11 14.32 9.74 27.79
C CYS A 11 13.44 9.32 26.60
N LEU A 12 12.87 8.11 26.61
CA LEU A 12 12.01 7.60 25.54
C LEU A 12 10.57 8.17 25.58
N ALA A 13 10.08 8.56 26.76
CA ALA A 13 8.73 9.11 26.90
C ALA A 13 8.60 10.54 26.32
N LEU A 14 9.64 11.36 26.47
CA LEU A 14 9.69 12.74 25.95
C LEU A 14 9.82 12.82 24.42
N GLN A 15 10.32 11.78 23.76
CA GLN A 15 10.44 11.76 22.30
C GLN A 15 9.09 11.66 21.57
N LYS A 16 8.04 11.16 22.23
CA LYS A 16 6.70 11.07 21.61
C LYS A 16 5.94 12.40 21.60
N GLU A 17 6.17 13.25 22.60
CA GLU A 17 5.45 14.53 22.73
C GLU A 17 6.03 15.66 21.85
N HIS A 18 7.29 15.52 21.42
CA HIS A 18 8.00 16.54 20.64
C HIS A 18 8.59 15.98 19.34
N ALA A 19 7.82 15.17 18.59
CA ALA A 19 8.21 14.89 17.21
C ALA A 19 8.34 16.22 16.46
N PRO A 20 9.49 16.54 15.83
CA PRO A 20 9.67 17.83 15.17
C PRO A 20 8.62 17.98 14.07
N LEU A 21 7.98 19.15 13.96
CA LEU A 21 6.90 19.47 13.00
C LEU A 21 7.24 19.10 11.55
N ALA A 22 8.53 19.12 11.21
CA ALA A 22 9.06 18.69 9.91
C ALA A 22 8.78 17.20 9.60
N ASP A 23 8.66 16.34 10.61
CA ASP A 23 8.34 14.93 10.45
C ASP A 23 6.83 14.72 10.24
N SER A 24 5.96 15.48 10.92
CA SER A 24 4.51 15.31 10.76
C SER A 24 4.02 15.61 9.33
N GLU A 25 4.50 16.68 8.69
CA GLU A 25 4.14 16.98 7.30
C GLU A 25 4.69 15.94 6.33
N PHE A 26 5.92 15.48 6.55
CA PHE A 26 6.52 14.41 5.76
C PHE A 26 5.77 13.08 5.91
N GLN A 27 5.39 12.70 7.14
CA GLN A 27 4.57 11.51 7.39
C GLN A 27 3.19 11.63 6.73
N MET A 28 2.55 12.82 6.75
CA MET A 28 1.28 13.06 6.06
C MET A 28 1.42 12.91 4.54
N ARG A 29 2.45 13.50 3.92
CA ARG A 29 2.72 13.37 2.47
C ARG A 29 3.00 11.91 2.09
N LYS A 30 3.76 11.19 2.91
CA LYS A 30 4.05 9.76 2.71
C LYS A 30 2.78 8.90 2.84
N ALA A 31 1.94 9.17 3.83
CA ALA A 31 0.66 8.48 4.01
C ALA A 31 -0.29 8.76 2.85
N ALA A 32 -0.40 10.02 2.40
CA ALA A 32 -1.21 10.39 1.24
C ALA A 32 -0.73 9.71 -0.05
N HIS A 33 0.58 9.66 -0.28
CA HIS A 33 1.14 8.93 -1.43
C HIS A 33 0.84 7.43 -1.36
N ARG A 34 1.01 6.82 -0.17
CA ARG A 34 0.66 5.40 0.03
C ARG A 34 -0.82 5.15 -0.22
N GLN A 35 -1.70 5.96 0.34
CA GLN A 35 -3.14 5.83 0.18
C GLN A 35 -3.56 6.05 -1.28
N GLY A 36 -2.96 7.01 -1.98
CA GLY A 36 -3.18 7.22 -3.41
C GLY A 36 -2.73 6.01 -4.23
N SER A 37 -1.62 5.36 -3.86
CA SER A 37 -1.15 4.13 -4.49
C SER A 37 -2.08 2.95 -4.21
N GLU A 38 -2.57 2.80 -2.97
CA GLU A 38 -3.53 1.75 -2.60
C GLU A 38 -4.85 1.92 -3.36
N ALA A 39 -5.41 3.13 -3.37
CA ALA A 39 -6.64 3.44 -4.11
C ALA A 39 -6.48 3.21 -5.63
N LEU A 40 -5.31 3.48 -6.19
CA LEU A 40 -5.01 3.18 -7.60
C LEU A 40 -4.95 1.67 -7.84
N CYS A 41 -4.31 0.90 -6.95
CA CYS A 41 -4.30 -0.56 -7.04
C CYS A 41 -5.73 -1.12 -7.02
N ASP A 42 -6.58 -0.65 -6.10
CA ASP A 42 -7.98 -1.07 -6.02
C ASP A 42 -8.75 -0.73 -7.30
N ALA A 43 -8.57 0.48 -7.84
CA ALA A 43 -9.21 0.89 -9.08
C ALA A 43 -8.77 0.06 -10.30
N ILE A 44 -7.51 -0.38 -10.33
CA ILE A 44 -6.97 -1.27 -11.36
C ILE A 44 -7.59 -2.67 -11.25
N GLU A 45 -7.68 -3.23 -10.04
CA GLU A 45 -8.32 -4.53 -9.82
C GLU A 45 -9.81 -4.49 -10.22
N ASP A 46 -10.51 -3.40 -9.88
CA ASP A 46 -11.88 -3.15 -10.30
C ASP A 46 -12.02 -3.08 -11.83
N LEU A 47 -11.08 -2.43 -12.52
CA LEU A 47 -11.05 -2.38 -13.98
C LEU A 47 -10.85 -3.78 -14.57
N ILE A 48 -9.92 -4.57 -14.02
CA ILE A 48 -9.66 -5.95 -14.44
C ILE A 48 -10.92 -6.79 -14.25
N ALA A 49 -11.58 -6.70 -13.10
CA ALA A 49 -12.80 -7.45 -12.79
C ALA A 49 -13.95 -7.10 -13.76
N ARG A 50 -14.20 -5.80 -13.99
CA ARG A 50 -15.22 -5.35 -14.97
C ARG A 50 -14.92 -5.83 -16.38
N THR A 51 -13.64 -5.81 -16.77
CA THR A 51 -13.18 -6.33 -18.06
C THR A 51 -13.45 -7.83 -18.14
N ALA A 52 -13.00 -8.61 -17.16
CA ALA A 52 -13.20 -10.05 -17.11
C ALA A 52 -14.68 -10.47 -17.14
N ALA A 53 -15.59 -9.63 -16.62
CA ALA A 53 -17.03 -9.89 -16.69
C ALA A 53 -17.64 -9.61 -18.08
N ARG A 54 -17.09 -8.65 -18.83
CA ARG A 54 -17.71 -8.11 -20.06
C ARG A 54 -17.07 -8.56 -21.36
N ILE A 55 -15.79 -8.91 -21.36
CA ILE A 55 -15.11 -9.30 -22.60
C ILE A 55 -15.51 -10.70 -23.03
N ASP A 56 -15.51 -10.89 -24.34
CA ASP A 56 -15.62 -12.21 -24.94
C ASP A 56 -14.29 -12.96 -24.77
N VAL A 57 -14.33 -14.03 -23.98
CA VAL A 57 -13.18 -14.87 -23.69
C VAL A 57 -13.28 -16.15 -24.52
N PRO A 58 -12.23 -16.52 -25.28
CA PRO A 58 -12.23 -17.78 -26.02
C PRO A 58 -12.49 -18.98 -25.10
N ALA A 59 -13.13 -20.04 -25.62
CA ALA A 59 -13.57 -21.19 -24.83
C ALA A 59 -12.44 -21.81 -23.98
N GLN A 60 -11.23 -21.90 -24.53
CA GLN A 60 -10.06 -22.44 -23.82
C GLN A 60 -9.64 -21.63 -22.58
N TRP A 61 -10.03 -20.35 -22.48
CA TRP A 61 -9.66 -19.42 -21.41
C TRP A 61 -10.82 -19.09 -20.46
N GLN A 62 -12.01 -19.64 -20.68
CA GLN A 62 -13.20 -19.36 -19.87
C GLN A 62 -13.05 -19.70 -18.38
N HIS A 63 -12.19 -20.66 -18.02
CA HIS A 63 -11.89 -21.00 -16.63
C HIS A 63 -10.85 -20.06 -15.97
N ARG A 64 -10.25 -19.15 -16.75
CA ARG A 64 -9.19 -18.21 -16.34
C ARG A 64 -9.49 -16.78 -16.82
N ARG A 65 -10.76 -16.36 -16.80
CA ARG A 65 -11.20 -15.04 -17.33
C ARG A 65 -10.42 -13.87 -16.75
N LEU A 66 -10.13 -13.88 -15.45
CA LEU A 66 -9.35 -12.81 -14.80
C LEU A 66 -7.92 -12.74 -15.33
N ALA A 67 -7.25 -13.87 -15.49
CA ALA A 67 -5.90 -13.91 -16.05
C ALA A 67 -5.89 -13.43 -17.51
N PHE A 68 -6.90 -13.84 -18.28
CA PHE A 68 -7.08 -13.37 -19.65
C PHE A 68 -7.32 -11.86 -19.71
N ALA A 69 -8.17 -11.31 -18.83
CA ALA A 69 -8.41 -9.86 -18.78
C ALA A 69 -7.16 -9.06 -18.41
N ARG A 70 -6.34 -9.56 -17.47
CA ARG A 70 -5.04 -8.96 -17.13
C ARG A 70 -4.10 -8.92 -18.34
N ALA A 71 -3.97 -10.05 -19.04
CA ALA A 71 -3.17 -10.16 -20.24
C ALA A 71 -3.66 -9.22 -21.36
N TYR A 72 -4.97 -9.19 -21.57
CA TYR A 72 -5.64 -8.34 -22.55
C TYR A 72 -5.40 -6.85 -22.31
N LEU A 73 -5.42 -6.42 -21.04
CA LEU A 73 -5.12 -5.03 -20.65
C LEU A 73 -3.62 -4.70 -20.66
N GLY A 74 -2.74 -5.65 -21.00
CA GLY A 74 -1.29 -5.46 -20.96
C GLY A 74 -0.72 -5.34 -19.55
N MET A 75 -1.44 -5.83 -18.54
CA MET A 75 -1.09 -5.73 -17.12
C MET A 75 -0.47 -7.03 -16.56
N GLU A 76 0.17 -7.83 -17.41
CA GLU A 76 0.87 -9.03 -16.95
C GLU A 76 2.04 -8.62 -16.04
N VAL A 77 1.93 -8.96 -14.75
CA VAL A 77 3.04 -8.86 -13.81
C VAL A 77 3.87 -10.13 -13.95
N ARG A 78 5.11 -9.98 -14.43
CA ARG A 78 6.11 -11.06 -14.54
C ARG A 78 6.75 -11.37 -13.20
#